data_AF-A0A9D4BPE4-F1
#
_entry.id   AF-A0A9D4BPE4-F1
#
_cell.length_a   1.000
_cell.length_b   1.000
_cell.length_c   1.000
_cell.angle_alpha   90.00
_cell.angle_beta   90.00
_cell.angle_gamma   90.00
#
_symmetry.space_group_name_H-M   'P 1'
#
loop_
_entity.id
_entity.type
_entity.pdbx_description
1 polymer ?
#
loop_
_entity_poly.entity_id
_entity_poly.type
_entity_poly.pdbx_seq_one_letter_code
_entity_poly.pdbx_strand_id
1 'polypeptide(L)'
;MRRIATGCSTHSQALYSTFMGLMSNCIFIWYEEDFQRLLQSKKNELAKQGIHYLSDEDVVKTLSRYELALHCRRKTRGVPETTRLLRELIQSFSGEKGRDTLGVPLINSSRMKSIWEAQERHIACIQDLPGISLYTRTGSTKKGGIDLPNFRCVRGSTSLESFHLHLNRFIPGNSKF
;
A
#
# COMPACT_ATOMS: atom_id res chain seq x y z
N MET A 1 4.60 3.18 7.39
CA MET A 1 4.88 1.85 6.80
C MET A 1 6.30 1.34 7.06
N ARG A 2 7.37 2.06 6.69
CA ARG A 2 8.76 1.57 6.86
C ARG A 2 9.12 1.15 8.28
N ARG A 3 8.56 1.82 9.31
CA ARG A 3 8.82 1.48 10.72
C ARG A 3 8.26 0.12 11.12
N ILE A 4 7.05 -0.25 10.69
CA ILE A 4 6.47 -1.59 10.94
C ILE A 4 7.33 -2.66 10.24
N ALA A 5 7.78 -2.39 9.01
CA ALA A 5 8.64 -3.30 8.27
C ALA A 5 10.00 -3.58 8.94
N THR A 6 10.44 -2.76 9.90
CA THR A 6 11.64 -3.06 10.68
C THR A 6 11.45 -4.23 11.65
N GLY A 7 10.22 -4.66 11.92
CA GLY A 7 9.95 -5.88 12.67
C GLY A 7 10.18 -7.16 11.87
N CYS A 8 10.44 -7.04 10.56
CA CYS A 8 10.83 -8.18 9.73
C CYS A 8 12.30 -8.56 9.95
N SER A 9 12.59 -9.85 9.84
CA SER A 9 13.92 -10.44 10.04
C SER A 9 14.91 -9.97 8.97
N THR A 10 14.52 -10.03 7.69
CA THR A 10 15.32 -9.52 6.56
C THR A 10 14.43 -8.96 5.45
N HIS A 11 14.93 -7.98 4.70
CA HIS A 11 14.27 -7.47 3.49
C HIS A 11 14.45 -8.40 2.27
N SER A 12 15.40 -9.33 2.35
CA SER A 12 15.74 -10.27 1.26
C SER A 12 14.89 -11.55 1.28
N GLN A 13 14.07 -11.75 2.30
CA GLN A 13 13.20 -12.90 2.39
C GLN A 13 12.07 -12.83 1.36
N ALA A 14 11.77 -13.97 0.72
CA ALA A 14 10.78 -14.06 -0.36
C ALA A 14 9.41 -13.46 0.00
N LEU A 15 8.99 -13.62 1.25
CA LEU A 15 7.70 -13.15 1.76
C LEU A 15 7.64 -11.64 2.02
N TYR A 16 8.78 -10.95 2.08
CA TYR A 16 8.83 -9.52 2.42
C TYR A 16 8.03 -8.68 1.42
N SER A 17 8.19 -8.94 0.12
CA SER A 17 7.45 -8.22 -0.93
C SER A 17 5.93 -8.40 -0.82
N THR A 18 5.49 -9.64 -0.56
CA THR A 18 4.08 -9.99 -0.33
C THR A 18 3.53 -9.29 0.91
N PHE A 19 4.26 -9.34 2.03
CA PHE A 19 3.88 -8.67 3.26
C PHE A 19 3.74 -7.16 3.07
N MET A 20 4.68 -6.52 2.37
CA MET A 20 4.61 -5.08 2.06
C MET A 20 3.43 -4.74 1.15
N GLY A 21 3.10 -5.59 0.18
CA GLY A 21 1.92 -5.45 -0.66
C GLY A 21 0.62 -5.53 0.14
N LEU A 22 0.50 -6.55 1.00
CA LEU A 22 -0.67 -6.72 1.86
C LEU A 22 -0.80 -5.57 2.88
N MET A 23 0.31 -5.11 3.46
CA MET A 23 0.31 -3.95 4.34
C MET A 23 -0.22 -2.69 3.64
N SER A 24 0.17 -2.47 2.38
CA SER A 24 -0.40 -1.39 1.57
C SER A 24 -1.91 -1.57 1.37
N ASN A 25 -2.40 -2.79 1.16
CA ASN A 25 -3.83 -3.07 0.99
C ASN A 25 -4.65 -2.90 2.29
N CYS A 26 -4.04 -3.15 3.45
CA CYS A 26 -4.65 -2.86 4.76
C CYS A 26 -4.89 -1.36 4.97
N ILE A 27 -4.05 -0.50 4.39
CA ILE A 27 -4.12 0.96 4.58
C ILE A 27 -4.99 1.60 3.51
N PHE A 28 -4.82 1.19 2.26
CA PHE A 28 -5.39 1.86 1.11
C PHE A 28 -6.50 1.05 0.43
N ILE A 29 -7.50 1.77 -0.07
CA ILE A 29 -8.50 1.31 -1.03
C ILE A 29 -8.46 2.19 -2.27
N TRP A 30 -8.88 1.67 -3.41
CA TRP A 30 -9.08 2.47 -4.61
C TRP A 30 -10.36 3.30 -4.48
N TYR A 31 -10.40 4.44 -5.15
CA TYR A 31 -11.68 5.11 -5.41
C TYR A 31 -12.51 4.22 -6.34
N GLU A 32 -13.75 3.96 -5.93
CA GLU A 32 -14.64 3.05 -6.64
C GLU A 32 -14.89 3.55 -8.08
N GLU A 33 -15.09 4.86 -8.23
CA GLU A 33 -15.38 5.46 -9.53
C GLU A 33 -14.21 5.30 -10.51
N ASP A 34 -12.99 5.51 -10.02
CA ASP A 34 -11.79 5.37 -10.84
C ASP A 34 -11.54 3.90 -11.20
N PHE A 35 -11.78 2.98 -10.24
CA PHE A 35 -11.59 1.55 -10.43
C PHE A 35 -12.58 0.97 -11.45
N GLN A 36 -13.87 1.27 -11.29
CA GLN A 36 -14.92 0.81 -12.22
C GLN A 36 -14.70 1.34 -13.64
N ARG A 37 -14.26 2.60 -13.76
CA ARG A 37 -13.93 3.18 -15.08
C ARG A 37 -12.76 2.46 -15.76
N LEU A 38 -11.71 2.13 -15.00
CA LEU A 38 -10.59 1.34 -15.51
C LEU A 38 -11.00 -0.09 -15.87
N LEU A 39 -11.82 -0.73 -15.05
CA LEU A 39 -12.35 -2.08 -15.28
C LEU A 39 -13.15 -2.13 -16.58
N GLN A 40 -14.07 -1.18 -16.79
CA GLN A 40 -14.84 -1.09 -18.02
C GLN A 40 -13.96 -0.82 -19.25
N SER A 41 -12.95 0.05 -19.10
CA SER A 41 -11.99 0.32 -20.17
C SER A 41 -11.22 -0.95 -20.57
N LYS A 42 -10.81 -1.76 -19.59
CA LYS A 42 -10.10 -3.03 -19.82
C LYS A 42 -11.00 -4.08 -20.47
N LYS A 43 -12.26 -4.20 -20.02
CA LYS A 43 -13.28 -5.04 -20.67
C LYS A 43 -13.43 -4.71 -22.15
N ASN A 44 -13.58 -3.44 -22.48
CA ASN A 44 -13.74 -3.00 -23.87
C ASN A 44 -12.47 -3.24 -24.70
N GLU A 45 -11.28 -3.10 -24.12
CA GLU A 45 -10.01 -3.43 -24.77
C GLU A 45 -9.94 -4.91 -25.12
N LEU A 46 -10.26 -5.79 -24.17
CA LEU A 46 -10.25 -7.24 -24.35
C LEU A 46 -11.29 -7.70 -25.38
N ALA A 47 -12.49 -7.11 -25.34
CA ALA A 47 -13.53 -7.38 -26.34
C ALA A 47 -13.08 -7.01 -27.76
N LYS A 48 -12.32 -5.92 -27.93
CA LYS A 48 -11.75 -5.55 -29.24
C LYS A 48 -10.65 -6.50 -29.71
N GLN A 49 -10.01 -7.23 -28.80
CA GLN A 49 -9.04 -8.28 -29.09
C GLN A 49 -9.70 -9.65 -29.34
N GLY A 50 -11.05 -9.71 -29.37
CA GLY A 50 -11.81 -10.94 -29.57
C GLY A 50 -11.98 -11.79 -28.31
N ILE A 51 -11.57 -11.29 -27.14
CA ILE A 51 -11.73 -11.97 -25.85
C ILE A 51 -13.04 -11.48 -25.23
N HIS A 52 -14.08 -12.32 -25.32
CA HIS A 52 -15.42 -12.02 -24.83
C HIS A 52 -15.78 -12.86 -23.59
N TYR A 53 -16.88 -12.48 -22.92
CA TYR A 53 -17.49 -13.24 -21.81
C TYR A 53 -16.62 -13.43 -20.56
N LEU A 54 -15.69 -12.51 -20.29
CA LEU A 54 -14.94 -12.52 -19.03
C LEU A 54 -15.79 -11.96 -17.88
N SER A 55 -15.71 -12.62 -16.73
CA SER A 55 -16.19 -12.08 -15.46
C SER A 55 -15.38 -10.85 -15.06
N ASP A 56 -15.95 -10.01 -14.19
CA ASP A 56 -15.25 -8.85 -13.63
C ASP A 56 -13.98 -9.29 -12.90
N GLU A 57 -14.05 -10.40 -12.16
CA GLU A 57 -12.93 -10.98 -11.44
C GLU A 57 -11.78 -11.37 -12.37
N ASP A 58 -12.09 -11.94 -13.54
CA ASP A 58 -11.06 -12.33 -14.51
C ASP A 58 -10.41 -11.12 -15.16
N VAL A 59 -11.19 -10.07 -15.46
CA VAL A 59 -10.63 -8.83 -16.00
C VAL A 59 -9.74 -8.15 -14.96
N VAL A 60 -10.12 -8.15 -13.68
CA VAL A 60 -9.29 -7.58 -12.59
C VAL A 60 -7.92 -8.25 -12.53
N LYS A 61 -7.84 -9.57 -12.76
CA LYS A 61 -6.54 -10.30 -12.80
C LYS A 61 -5.64 -9.85 -13.95
N THR A 62 -6.21 -9.30 -15.02
CA THR A 62 -5.44 -8.75 -16.15
C THR A 62 -4.94 -7.33 -15.93
N LEU A 63 -5.44 -6.62 -14.91
CA LEU A 63 -5.02 -5.26 -14.62
C LEU A 63 -3.60 -5.25 -14.03
N SER A 64 -2.72 -4.51 -14.68
CA SER A 64 -1.37 -4.31 -14.17
C SER A 64 -1.35 -3.31 -13.01
N ARG A 65 -0.34 -3.46 -12.15
CA ARG A 65 -0.06 -2.49 -11.08
C ARG A 65 0.18 -1.08 -11.62
N TYR A 66 0.74 -0.97 -12.82
CA TYR A 66 0.97 0.31 -13.48
C TYR A 66 -0.34 0.99 -13.87
N GLU A 67 -1.26 0.27 -14.51
CA GLU A 67 -2.57 0.79 -14.89
C GLU A 67 -3.36 1.26 -13.66
N LEU A 68 -3.39 0.44 -12.61
CA LEU A 68 -4.01 0.80 -11.33
C LEU A 68 -3.39 2.07 -10.73
N ALA A 69 -2.05 2.15 -10.67
CA ALA A 69 -1.36 3.30 -10.09
C ALA A 69 -1.52 4.59 -10.91
N LEU A 70 -1.65 4.48 -12.24
CA LEU A 70 -1.78 5.61 -13.15
C LEU A 70 -3.21 6.15 -13.20
N HIS A 71 -4.22 5.27 -13.21
CA HIS A 71 -5.60 5.66 -13.49
C HIS A 71 -6.50 5.70 -12.26
N CYS A 72 -6.10 5.06 -11.17
CA CYS A 72 -6.93 4.99 -9.97
C CYS A 72 -6.28 5.74 -8.82
N ARG A 73 -7.04 6.66 -8.20
CA ARG A 73 -6.65 7.23 -6.92
C ARG A 73 -6.88 6.20 -5.83
N ARG A 74 -6.14 6.32 -4.72
CA ARG A 74 -6.37 5.56 -3.50
C ARG A 74 -6.82 6.49 -2.39
N LYS A 75 -7.57 5.98 -1.42
CA LYS A 75 -7.84 6.64 -0.14
C LYS A 75 -7.51 5.72 1.03
N THR A 76 -7.27 6.29 2.20
CA THR A 76 -7.11 5.49 3.41
C THR A 76 -8.45 4.98 3.94
N ARG A 77 -8.44 3.85 4.64
CA ARG A 77 -9.67 3.21 5.17
C ARG A 77 -10.22 3.84 6.45
N GLY A 78 -9.47 4.75 7.08
CA GLY A 78 -9.77 5.26 8.41
C GLY A 78 -9.02 4.47 9.50
N VAL A 79 -8.88 5.11 10.66
CA VAL A 79 -8.07 4.56 11.77
C VAL A 79 -8.56 3.20 12.25
N PRO A 80 -9.86 2.99 12.58
CA PRO A 80 -10.29 1.72 13.17
C PRO A 80 -10.03 0.53 12.24
N GLU A 81 -10.38 0.68 10.97
CA GLU A 81 -10.26 -0.39 9.98
C GLU A 81 -8.81 -0.65 9.59
N THR A 82 -8.00 0.38 9.39
CA THR A 82 -6.56 0.21 9.14
C THR A 82 -5.86 -0.48 10.32
N THR A 83 -6.17 -0.10 11.56
CA THR A 83 -5.58 -0.72 12.76
C THR A 83 -5.95 -2.20 12.86
N ARG A 84 -7.24 -2.54 12.67
CA ARG A 84 -7.73 -3.93 12.69
C ARG A 84 -7.02 -4.79 11.65
N LEU A 85 -7.02 -4.35 10.39
CA LEU A 85 -6.42 -5.09 9.28
C LEU A 85 -4.91 -5.28 9.42
N LEU A 86 -4.19 -4.26 9.90
CA LEU A 86 -2.74 -4.37 10.13
C LEU A 86 -2.43 -5.34 11.28
N ARG A 87 -3.22 -5.32 12.36
CA ARG A 87 -3.06 -6.26 13.48
C ARG A 87 -3.29 -7.69 13.03
N GLU A 88 -4.36 -7.94 12.26
CA GLU A 88 -4.66 -9.24 11.67
C GLU A 88 -3.55 -9.72 10.72
N LEU A 89 -3.03 -8.81 9.89
CA LEU A 89 -1.92 -9.11 8.99
C LEU A 89 -0.67 -9.54 9.78
N ILE A 90 -0.26 -8.75 10.79
CA ILE A 90 0.90 -9.05 11.63
C ILE A 90 0.73 -10.39 12.35
N GLN A 91 -0.46 -10.65 12.91
CA GLN A 91 -0.76 -11.91 13.57
C GLN A 91 -0.68 -13.10 12.59
N SER A 92 -1.22 -12.96 11.39
CA SER A 92 -1.18 -14.02 10.38
C SER A 92 0.25 -14.35 9.93
N PHE A 93 1.11 -13.34 9.77
CA PHE A 93 2.53 -13.51 9.41
C PHE A 93 3.44 -13.83 10.62
N SER A 94 2.89 -13.86 11.83
CA SER A 94 3.61 -14.37 13.01
C SER A 94 3.47 -15.91 13.15
N GLY A 95 2.57 -16.53 12.38
CA GLY A 95 2.40 -17.98 12.29
C GLY A 95 2.97 -18.58 11.00
N GLU A 96 2.42 -19.71 10.58
CA GLU A 96 2.91 -20.47 9.41
C GLU A 96 2.91 -19.69 8.09
N LYS A 97 1.94 -18.78 7.89
CA LYS A 97 1.89 -17.95 6.67
C LYS A 97 3.10 -17.01 6.53
N GLY A 98 3.80 -16.73 7.62
CA GLY A 98 5.00 -15.90 7.63
C GLY A 98 6.30 -16.68 7.54
N ARG A 99 6.27 -18.00 7.35
CA ARG A 99 7.47 -18.82 7.19
C ARG A 99 7.75 -19.09 5.72
N ASP A 100 9.01 -18.98 5.32
CA ASP A 100 9.42 -19.37 3.97
C ASP A 100 9.49 -20.90 3.79
N THR A 101 9.92 -21.36 2.62
CA THR A 101 10.04 -22.80 2.30
C THR A 101 11.02 -23.54 3.21
N LEU A 102 11.91 -22.83 3.90
CA LEU A 102 12.86 -23.39 4.86
C LEU A 102 12.38 -23.21 6.32
N GLY A 103 11.15 -22.73 6.52
CA GLY A 103 10.57 -22.52 7.85
C GLY A 103 11.05 -21.23 8.55
N VAL A 104 11.83 -20.38 7.87
CA VAL A 104 12.40 -19.16 8.46
C VAL A 104 11.30 -18.10 8.60
N PRO A 105 11.06 -17.55 9.81
CA PRO A 105 10.00 -16.58 10.02
C PRO A 105 10.38 -15.19 9.47
N LEU A 106 9.45 -14.60 8.72
CA LEU A 106 9.53 -13.22 8.24
C LEU A 106 9.49 -12.22 9.38
N ILE A 107 8.62 -12.46 10.36
CA ILE A 107 8.43 -11.56 11.48
C ILE A 107 9.24 -12.08 12.66
N ASN A 108 10.07 -11.20 13.23
CA ASN A 108 10.60 -11.42 14.57
C ASN A 108 9.51 -11.01 15.57
N SER A 109 8.82 -11.98 16.17
CA SER A 109 7.61 -11.73 16.95
C SER A 109 7.83 -10.81 18.16
N SER A 110 8.96 -10.95 18.87
CA SER A 110 9.26 -10.10 20.03
C SER A 110 9.54 -8.66 19.60
N ARG A 111 10.32 -8.47 18.53
CA ARG A 111 10.61 -7.15 17.95
C ARG A 111 9.36 -6.50 17.33
N MET A 112 8.53 -7.29 16.65
CA MET A 112 7.33 -6.78 16.01
C MET A 112 6.28 -6.32 17.03
N LYS A 113 6.16 -7.03 18.16
CA LYS A 113 5.27 -6.62 19.25
C LYS A 113 5.59 -5.21 19.74
N SER A 114 6.86 -4.94 20.09
CA SER A 114 7.27 -3.63 20.59
C SER A 114 7.14 -2.53 19.52
N ILE A 115 7.43 -2.86 18.25
CA ILE A 115 7.22 -1.93 17.14
C ILE A 115 5.74 -1.63 16.98
N TRP A 116 4.85 -2.63 17.03
CA TRP A 116 3.42 -2.42 16.88
C TRP A 116 2.85 -1.53 17.99
N GLU A 117 3.20 -1.80 19.25
CA GLU A 117 2.80 -0.96 20.40
C GLU A 117 3.23 0.51 20.26
N ALA A 118 4.39 0.75 19.64
CA ALA A 118 4.87 2.10 19.35
C ALA A 118 4.19 2.72 18.11
N GLN A 119 3.89 1.94 17.07
CA GLN A 119 3.41 2.44 15.78
C GLN A 119 1.89 2.55 15.68
N GLU A 120 1.12 1.80 16.46
CA GLU A 120 -0.35 1.79 16.42
C GLU A 120 -0.94 3.20 16.62
N ARG A 121 -0.39 3.98 17.54
CA ARG A 121 -0.81 5.38 17.78
C ARG A 121 -0.64 6.30 16.55
N HIS A 122 0.27 5.95 15.64
CA HIS A 122 0.56 6.74 14.44
C HIS A 122 -0.31 6.36 13.24
N ILE A 123 -1.24 5.40 13.38
CA ILE A 123 -2.21 5.08 12.32
C ILE A 123 -3.13 6.28 12.04
N ALA A 124 -3.43 7.10 13.04
CA ALA A 124 -4.14 8.37 12.86
C ALA A 124 -3.36 9.36 11.98
N CYS A 125 -2.03 9.41 12.13
CA CYS A 125 -1.17 10.35 11.41
C CYS A 125 -1.09 10.08 9.90
N ILE A 126 -1.38 8.86 9.45
CA ILE A 126 -1.26 8.47 8.04
C ILE A 126 -2.58 8.53 7.27
N GLN A 127 -3.69 8.89 7.93
CA GLN A 127 -4.99 8.97 7.27
C GLN A 127 -5.08 10.18 6.35
N ASP A 128 -5.84 10.03 5.28
CA ASP A 128 -6.16 11.15 4.42
C ASP A 128 -7.00 12.19 5.17
N LEU A 129 -6.61 13.45 5.05
CA LEU A 129 -7.35 14.57 5.62
C LEU A 129 -8.51 14.96 4.69
N PRO A 130 -9.73 15.20 5.23
CA PRO A 130 -10.85 15.67 4.45
C PRO A 130 -10.52 16.99 3.72
N GLY A 131 -10.92 17.10 2.46
CA GLY A 131 -10.74 18.32 1.67
C GLY A 131 -9.33 18.55 1.10
N ILE A 132 -8.35 17.69 1.42
CA ILE A 132 -7.01 17.78 0.83
C ILE A 132 -6.91 16.91 -0.41
N SER A 133 -6.56 17.50 -1.56
CA SER A 133 -6.30 16.74 -2.77
C SER A 133 -4.92 16.09 -2.74
N LEU A 134 -4.89 14.77 -2.55
CA LEU A 134 -3.67 13.97 -2.51
C LEU A 134 -3.24 13.42 -3.89
N TYR A 135 -3.95 13.85 -4.93
CA TYR A 135 -3.67 13.47 -6.31
C TYR A 135 -3.82 14.67 -7.25
N THR A 136 -2.90 14.76 -8.21
CA THR A 136 -2.95 15.74 -9.29
C THR A 136 -3.27 15.02 -10.59
N ARG A 137 -4.29 15.47 -11.32
CA ARG A 137 -4.54 14.98 -12.68
C ARG A 137 -3.49 15.55 -13.61
N THR A 138 -2.73 14.68 -14.27
CA THR A 138 -1.65 15.06 -15.19
C THR A 138 -2.06 15.00 -16.66
N GLY A 139 -3.19 14.34 -16.96
CA GLY A 139 -3.72 14.22 -18.32
C GLY A 139 -4.82 13.18 -18.40
N SER A 140 -4.98 12.59 -19.57
CA SER A 140 -5.81 11.41 -19.76
C SER A 140 -5.31 10.53 -20.91
N THR A 141 -5.70 9.25 -20.88
CA THR A 141 -5.32 8.23 -21.84
C THR A 141 -6.58 7.53 -22.34
N LYS A 142 -6.81 7.51 -23.66
CA LYS A 142 -7.93 6.77 -24.24
C LYS A 142 -7.60 5.29 -24.35
N LYS A 143 -8.42 4.44 -23.75
CA LYS A 143 -8.23 2.99 -23.71
C LYS A 143 -9.58 2.27 -23.72
N GLY A 144 -9.72 1.25 -24.56
CA GLY A 144 -11.01 0.56 -24.73
C GLY A 144 -12.15 1.51 -25.18
N GLY A 145 -11.80 2.62 -25.85
CA GLY A 145 -12.75 3.68 -26.20
C GLY A 145 -13.14 4.63 -25.05
N ILE A 146 -12.68 4.37 -23.83
CA ILE A 146 -12.95 5.19 -22.63
C ILE A 146 -11.75 6.10 -22.36
N ASP A 147 -12.00 7.37 -22.09
CA ASP A 147 -10.97 8.29 -21.63
C ASP A 147 -10.69 8.06 -20.14
N LEU A 148 -9.46 7.73 -19.77
CA LEU A 148 -9.05 7.47 -18.38
C LEU A 148 -8.18 8.63 -17.88
N PRO A 149 -8.51 9.27 -16.74
CA PRO A 149 -7.61 10.25 -16.14
C PRO A 149 -6.25 9.63 -15.79
N ASN A 150 -5.19 10.43 -15.93
CA ASN A 150 -3.87 10.08 -15.42
C ASN A 150 -3.65 10.87 -14.13
N PHE A 151 -3.28 10.18 -13.06
CA PHE A 151 -3.04 10.79 -11.77
C PHE A 151 -1.58 10.63 -11.33
N ARG A 152 -1.06 11.69 -10.71
CA ARG A 152 0.17 11.65 -9.93
C ARG A 152 -0.19 11.76 -8.46
N CYS A 153 0.25 10.79 -7.67
CA CYS A 153 0.10 10.84 -6.21
C CYS A 153 1.02 11.92 -5.65
N VAL A 154 0.47 12.84 -4.85
CA VAL A 154 1.22 13.92 -4.19
C VAL A 154 1.28 13.73 -2.67
N ARG A 155 1.00 12.53 -2.15
CA ARG A 155 1.17 12.15 -0.73
C ARG A 155 2.63 12.24 -0.21
N GLY A 156 3.54 12.82 -0.98
CA GLY A 156 4.97 12.82 -0.71
C GLY A 156 5.63 11.49 -1.09
N SER A 157 6.70 11.57 -1.86
CA SER A 157 7.69 10.49 -1.99
C SER A 157 9.09 11.03 -1.78
N THR A 158 9.24 12.06 -0.95
CA THR A 158 10.46 12.86 -0.89
C THR A 158 11.29 12.50 0.32
N SER A 159 12.60 12.39 0.06
CA SER A 159 13.71 12.31 1.00
C SER A 159 13.57 13.14 2.30
N LEU A 160 12.74 14.18 2.35
CA LEU A 160 12.39 14.91 3.58
C LEU A 160 11.72 14.04 4.67
N GLU A 161 10.95 13.01 4.31
CA GLU A 161 10.42 12.08 5.33
C GLU A 161 11.54 11.22 5.95
N SER A 162 12.58 10.91 5.17
CA SER A 162 13.82 10.34 5.72
C SER A 162 14.64 11.40 6.47
N PHE A 163 14.50 12.69 6.18
CA PHE A 163 15.10 13.77 6.97
C PHE A 163 14.49 13.82 8.37
N HIS A 164 13.18 13.59 8.54
CA HIS A 164 12.57 13.38 9.87
C HIS A 164 13.16 12.18 10.62
N LEU A 165 13.53 11.10 9.92
CA LEU A 165 14.26 9.97 10.51
C LEU A 165 15.70 10.33 10.92
N HIS A 166 16.34 11.28 10.22
CA HIS A 166 17.69 11.76 10.53
C HIS A 166 17.71 12.89 11.56
N LEU A 167 16.65 13.68 11.70
CA LEU A 167 16.54 14.77 12.68
C LEU A 167 16.74 14.26 14.12
N ASN A 168 16.24 13.07 14.44
CA ASN A 168 16.48 12.43 15.75
C ASN A 168 17.96 12.13 16.03
N ARG A 169 18.82 12.10 15.01
CA ARG A 169 20.28 11.91 15.15
C ARG A 169 21.06 13.23 15.16
N PHE A 170 20.43 14.35 14.78
CA PHE A 170 21.05 15.67 14.74
C PHE A 170 20.91 16.47 16.03
N ILE A 171 20.03 16.04 16.95
CA ILE A 171 19.97 16.59 18.30
C ILE A 171 21.05 15.88 19.13
N PRO A 172 22.15 16.54 19.52
CA PRO A 172 23.13 15.93 20.41
C PRO A 172 22.43 15.62 21.74
N GLY A 173 22.51 14.38 22.19
CA GLY A 173 22.02 14.03 23.53
C GLY A 173 22.83 14.82 24.56
N ASN A 174 22.17 15.68 25.34
CA ASN A 174 22.76 16.30 26.51
C ASN A 174 22.81 15.28 27.67
N SER A 175 23.44 14.13 27.46
CA SER A 175 23.81 13.25 28.56
C SER A 175 25.03 13.88 29.25
N LYS A 176 24.77 14.70 30.27
CA LYS A 176 25.76 15.05 31.28
C LYS A 176 25.86 13.86 32.24
N PHE A 177 27.08 13.40 32.46
CA PHE A 177 27.47 12.44 33.49
C PHE A 177 27.10 12.94 34.88
#